data_AF-A0A971CML0-F1
#
_entry.id   AF-A0A971CML0-F1
#
_cell.length_a   1.000
_cell.length_b   1.000
_cell.length_c   1.000
_cell.angle_alpha   90.00
_cell.angle_beta   90.00
_cell.angle_gamma   90.00
#
_symmetry.space_group_name_H-M   'P 1'
#
loop_
_entity.id
_entity.type
_entity.pdbx_description
1 polymer ?
#
loop_
_entity_poly.entity_id
_entity_poly.type
_entity_poly.pdbx_seq_one_letter_code
_entity_poly.pdbx_strand_id
1 'polypeptide(L)'
;MPRLVLAVIALAVFGVLRAPLEEDLRERLVAANLLLPPPGQGAFEQMSQSALMGTLGGLRSLVATFLTLNAFEHFSTKSWDDLRANYLIITNLEPRDESHWVAVIWHIGINATANMETDLRLPAFERERRFKEYAFQAIDLAERGLAQLPDSAAIRLQLAEVYREKLKDDCATARVYGEIIGLPEAPSYARRFYGYFMARCPGREEEAYEYLMDLYREGERQHLPTLIKEIKNLEEKLAIPSPQRIPDADPDRPQKMPKTPANVLPGGIVVP
;
A
#
# COMPACT_ATOMS: atom_id res chain seq x y z
N MET A 1 49.71 -25.39 -21.08
CA MET A 1 48.41 -24.71 -21.19
C MET A 1 48.63 -23.22 -21.39
N PRO A 2 47.85 -22.53 -22.24
CA PRO A 2 47.95 -21.09 -22.37
C PRO A 2 47.58 -20.41 -21.04
N ARG A 3 48.27 -19.32 -20.68
CA ARG A 3 48.08 -18.60 -19.40
C ARG A 3 46.63 -18.19 -19.14
N LEU A 4 45.88 -17.90 -20.21
CA LEU A 4 44.45 -17.61 -20.16
C LEU A 4 43.63 -18.77 -19.58
N VAL A 5 43.92 -20.01 -19.98
CA VAL A 5 43.20 -21.21 -19.51
C VAL A 5 43.48 -21.45 -18.02
N LEU A 6 44.73 -21.24 -17.58
CA LEU A 6 45.09 -21.31 -16.16
C LEU A 6 44.38 -20.24 -15.32
N ALA A 7 44.29 -19.01 -15.83
CA ALA A 7 43.56 -17.93 -15.16
C ALA A 7 42.06 -18.23 -15.05
N VAL A 8 41.43 -18.74 -16.11
CA VAL A 8 40.01 -19.14 -16.10
C VAL A 8 39.77 -20.31 -15.14
N ILE A 9 40.64 -21.32 -15.13
CA ILE A 9 40.54 -22.44 -14.18
C ILE A 9 40.70 -21.93 -12.74
N ALA A 10 41.67 -21.05 -12.48
CA ALA A 10 41.87 -20.47 -11.15
C ALA A 10 40.64 -19.69 -10.67
N LEU A 11 40.02 -18.88 -11.55
CA LEU A 11 38.79 -18.15 -11.24
C LEU A 11 37.60 -19.09 -10.99
N ALA A 12 37.46 -20.15 -11.79
CA ALA A 12 36.40 -21.14 -11.63
C ALA A 12 36.56 -21.91 -10.30
N VAL A 13 37.77 -22.37 -9.99
CA VAL A 13 38.07 -23.05 -8.72
C VAL A 13 37.85 -22.12 -7.53
N PHE A 14 38.29 -20.86 -7.62
CA PHE A 14 38.04 -19.87 -6.58
C PHE A 14 36.54 -19.61 -6.37
N GLY A 15 35.77 -19.51 -7.45
CA GLY A 15 34.31 -19.37 -7.40
C GLY A 15 33.64 -20.55 -6.71
N VAL A 16 34.00 -21.78 -7.08
CA VAL A 16 33.44 -23.01 -6.47
C VAL A 16 33.80 -23.12 -4.98
N LEU A 17 35.04 -22.77 -4.61
CA LEU A 17 35.48 -22.81 -3.21
C LEU A 17 34.83 -21.73 -2.35
N ARG A 18 34.53 -20.57 -2.94
CA ARG A 18 33.92 -19.42 -2.23
C ARG A 18 32.39 -19.52 -2.15
N ALA A 19 31.75 -20.16 -3.12
CA ALA A 19 30.30 -20.31 -3.21
C ALA A 19 29.62 -20.74 -1.88
N PRO A 20 30.05 -21.79 -1.15
CA PRO A 20 29.37 -22.19 0.08
C PRO A 20 29.46 -21.13 1.18
N LEU A 21 30.55 -20.36 1.22
CA LEU A 21 30.73 -19.29 2.20
C LEU A 21 29.89 -18.05 1.85
N GLU A 22 29.73 -17.76 0.57
CA GLU A 22 28.79 -16.74 0.09
C GLU A 22 27.34 -17.14 0.31
N GLU A 23 27.00 -18.42 0.13
CA GLU A 23 25.67 -18.95 0.37
C GLU A 23 25.29 -18.84 1.85
N ASP A 24 26.14 -19.32 2.77
CA ASP A 24 25.92 -19.19 4.23
C ASP A 24 25.84 -17.73 4.67
N LEU A 25 26.75 -16.87 4.18
CA LEU A 25 26.68 -15.44 4.48
C LEU A 25 25.40 -14.82 3.92
N ARG A 26 25.00 -15.17 2.70
CA ARG A 26 23.77 -14.68 2.08
C ARG A 26 22.55 -15.12 2.86
N GLU A 27 22.44 -16.39 3.23
CA GLU A 27 21.34 -16.91 4.05
C GLU A 27 21.24 -16.17 5.39
N ARG A 28 22.37 -15.94 6.08
CA ARG A 28 22.40 -15.15 7.32
C ARG A 28 21.96 -13.71 7.11
N LEU A 29 22.42 -13.08 6.03
CA LEU A 29 22.03 -11.72 5.70
C LEU A 29 20.57 -11.64 5.27
N VAL A 30 20.02 -12.65 4.61
CA VAL A 30 18.58 -12.75 4.29
C VAL A 30 17.77 -12.94 5.57
N ALA A 31 18.17 -13.86 6.45
CA ALA A 31 17.54 -14.10 7.74
C ALA A 31 17.58 -12.86 8.65
N ALA A 32 18.64 -12.05 8.55
CA ALA A 32 18.78 -10.79 9.25
C ALA A 32 18.09 -9.60 8.55
N ASN A 33 17.36 -9.84 7.46
CA ASN A 33 16.74 -8.79 6.63
C ASN A 33 17.74 -7.75 6.08
N LEU A 34 19.00 -8.13 5.87
CA LEU A 34 20.06 -7.31 5.27
C LEU A 34 20.23 -7.54 3.75
N LEU A 35 19.88 -8.73 3.24
CA LEU A 35 19.87 -9.06 1.80
C LEU A 35 18.53 -9.66 1.36
N LEU A 36 18.16 -9.52 0.09
CA LEU A 36 16.92 -10.10 -0.45
C LEU A 36 17.08 -11.62 -0.69
N PRO A 37 16.02 -12.43 -0.48
CA PRO A 37 16.06 -13.83 -0.87
C PRO A 37 16.27 -13.93 -2.39
N PRO A 38 16.94 -14.99 -2.87
CA PRO A 38 17.11 -15.20 -4.29
C PRO A 38 15.74 -15.28 -5.00
N PRO A 39 15.59 -14.67 -6.19
CA PRO A 39 14.32 -14.71 -6.91
C PRO A 39 13.88 -16.15 -7.21
N GLY A 40 12.57 -16.41 -7.10
CA GLY A 40 11.96 -17.68 -7.47
C GLY A 40 12.12 -18.02 -8.96
N GLN A 41 11.92 -19.29 -9.32
CA GLN A 41 12.17 -19.81 -10.67
C GLN A 41 11.28 -19.12 -11.74
N GLY A 42 11.87 -18.10 -12.36
CA GLY A 42 11.43 -17.33 -13.54
C GLY A 42 12.53 -16.35 -13.99
N ALA A 43 13.75 -16.59 -13.52
CA ALA A 43 14.79 -15.59 -13.33
C ALA A 43 15.50 -15.12 -14.62
N PHE A 44 15.14 -15.64 -15.80
CA PHE A 44 15.74 -15.20 -17.06
C PHE A 44 15.23 -13.82 -17.50
N GLU A 45 13.97 -13.47 -17.24
CA GLU A 45 13.44 -12.10 -17.42
C GLU A 45 13.91 -11.15 -16.29
N GLN A 46 14.17 -11.69 -15.10
CA GLN A 46 14.81 -10.98 -13.98
C GLN A 46 16.34 -10.92 -14.10
N MET A 47 16.97 -11.52 -15.11
CA MET A 47 18.43 -11.57 -15.23
C MET A 47 19.02 -10.17 -15.53
N SER A 48 18.28 -9.31 -16.23
CA SER A 48 18.62 -7.88 -16.36
C SER A 48 18.49 -7.14 -15.03
N GLN A 49 17.55 -7.54 -14.18
CA GLN A 49 17.30 -6.96 -12.85
C GLN A 49 18.33 -7.40 -11.82
N SER A 50 18.73 -8.69 -11.81
CA SER A 50 19.81 -9.21 -10.96
C SER A 50 21.19 -8.72 -11.38
N ALA A 51 21.41 -8.47 -12.68
CA ALA A 51 22.63 -7.83 -13.17
C ALA A 51 22.77 -6.40 -12.64
N LEU A 52 21.68 -5.62 -12.54
CA LEU A 52 21.69 -4.30 -11.92
C LEU A 52 21.90 -4.36 -10.40
N MET A 53 21.26 -5.32 -9.72
CA MET A 53 21.44 -5.55 -8.28
C MET A 53 22.89 -5.92 -7.91
N GLY A 54 23.56 -6.74 -8.73
CA GLY A 54 24.95 -7.16 -8.52
C GLY A 54 25.99 -6.10 -8.91
N THR A 55 25.70 -5.24 -9.90
CA THR A 55 26.65 -4.24 -10.42
C THR A 55 26.63 -2.92 -9.65
N LEU A 56 25.47 -2.52 -9.10
CA LEU A 56 25.34 -1.23 -8.43
C LEU A 56 25.68 -1.25 -6.94
N GLY A 57 25.55 -2.39 -6.26
CA GLY A 57 25.85 -2.51 -4.83
C GLY A 57 25.20 -1.39 -4.00
N GLY A 58 26.02 -0.56 -3.35
CA GLY A 58 25.55 0.59 -2.56
C GLY A 58 25.01 1.79 -3.36
N LEU A 59 25.18 1.82 -4.69
CA LEU A 59 24.65 2.90 -5.55
C LEU A 59 23.17 2.74 -5.88
N ARG A 60 22.55 1.60 -5.55
CA ARG A 60 21.14 1.33 -5.84
C ARG A 60 20.20 2.43 -5.30
N SER A 61 20.46 2.91 -4.08
CA SER A 61 19.66 3.96 -3.42
C SER A 61 19.84 5.33 -4.06
N LEU A 62 21.05 5.63 -4.53
CA LEU A 62 21.32 6.87 -5.27
C LEU A 62 20.59 6.86 -6.62
N VAL A 63 20.63 5.74 -7.35
CA VAL A 63 19.92 5.60 -8.62
C VAL A 63 18.41 5.67 -8.40
N ALA A 64 17.88 4.98 -7.38
CA ALA A 64 16.47 5.06 -7.02
C ALA A 64 16.06 6.50 -6.67
N THR A 65 16.86 7.22 -5.89
CA THR A 65 16.61 8.64 -5.58
C THR A 65 16.53 9.49 -6.85
N PHE A 66 17.47 9.33 -7.78
CA PHE A 66 17.46 10.06 -9.06
C PHE A 66 16.21 9.69 -9.90
N LEU A 67 15.86 8.42 -9.96
CA LEU A 67 14.67 7.96 -10.67
C LEU A 67 13.39 8.48 -10.02
N THR A 68 13.33 8.62 -8.70
CA THR A 68 12.20 9.22 -7.98
C THR A 68 12.02 10.70 -8.34
N LEU A 69 13.12 11.45 -8.49
CA LEU A 69 13.07 12.84 -8.99
C LEU A 69 12.53 12.89 -10.43
N ASN A 70 12.97 11.97 -11.30
CA ASN A 70 12.45 11.86 -12.66
C ASN A 70 10.97 11.44 -12.68
N ALA A 71 10.55 10.54 -11.80
CA ALA A 71 9.17 10.12 -11.65
C ALA A 71 8.26 11.30 -11.24
N PHE A 72 8.77 12.25 -10.45
CA PHE A 72 8.05 13.48 -10.14
C PHE A 72 7.80 14.36 -11.39
N GLU A 73 8.73 14.42 -12.34
CA GLU A 73 8.50 15.12 -13.60
C GLU A 73 7.45 14.42 -14.48
N HIS A 74 7.46 13.09 -14.52
CA HIS A 74 6.37 12.35 -15.19
C HIS A 74 5.03 12.54 -14.50
N PHE A 75 5.01 12.65 -13.16
CA PHE A 75 3.82 12.97 -12.40
C PHE A 75 3.27 14.36 -12.77
N SER A 76 4.13 15.38 -12.78
CA SER A 76 3.76 16.77 -13.08
C SER A 76 3.20 16.93 -14.49
N THR A 77 3.77 16.20 -15.45
CA THR A 77 3.37 16.19 -16.86
C THR A 77 2.25 15.20 -17.19
N LYS A 78 1.77 14.42 -16.20
CA LYS A 78 0.75 13.36 -16.37
C LYS A 78 1.17 12.26 -17.35
N SER A 79 2.46 12.01 -17.44
CA SER A 79 3.06 10.91 -18.21
C SER A 79 2.98 9.61 -17.41
N TRP A 80 1.76 9.11 -17.18
CA TRP A 80 1.47 8.04 -16.21
C TRP A 80 2.18 6.72 -16.52
N ASP A 81 2.30 6.36 -17.80
CA ASP A 81 2.99 5.13 -18.21
C ASP A 81 4.51 5.21 -17.93
N ASP A 82 5.13 6.36 -18.19
CA ASP A 82 6.55 6.60 -17.89
C ASP A 82 6.79 6.67 -16.38
N LEU A 83 5.87 7.28 -15.63
CA LEU A 83 5.90 7.29 -14.17
C LEU A 83 5.90 5.86 -13.64
N ARG A 84 4.97 5.02 -14.12
CA ARG A 84 4.90 3.61 -13.72
C ARG A 84 6.18 2.86 -14.09
N ALA A 85 6.69 3.05 -15.31
CA ALA A 85 7.91 2.40 -15.76
C ALA A 85 9.11 2.75 -14.85
N ASN A 86 9.26 4.02 -14.47
CA ASN A 86 10.29 4.44 -13.51
C ASN A 86 10.09 3.80 -12.14
N TYR A 87 8.86 3.79 -11.61
CA TYR A 87 8.60 3.16 -10.31
C TYR A 87 8.79 1.64 -10.30
N LEU A 88 8.56 0.95 -11.42
CA LEU A 88 8.92 -0.46 -11.54
C LEU A 88 10.43 -0.66 -11.41
N ILE A 89 11.26 0.26 -11.90
CA ILE A 89 12.70 0.20 -11.69
C ILE A 89 13.05 0.52 -10.23
N ILE A 90 12.48 1.60 -9.68
CA ILE A 90 12.73 2.04 -8.29
C ILE A 90 12.39 0.94 -7.29
N THR A 91 11.20 0.35 -7.40
CA THR A 91 10.74 -0.73 -6.49
C THR A 91 11.54 -2.01 -6.66
N ASN A 92 12.14 -2.25 -7.83
CA ASN A 92 13.11 -3.33 -8.00
C ASN A 92 14.49 -3.00 -7.40
N LEU A 93 14.93 -1.74 -7.42
CA LEU A 93 16.19 -1.32 -6.80
C LEU A 93 16.11 -1.29 -5.27
N GLU A 94 14.95 -0.88 -4.73
CA GLU A 94 14.72 -0.71 -3.29
C GLU A 94 13.39 -1.36 -2.84
N PRO A 95 13.24 -2.68 -2.99
CA PRO A 95 11.97 -3.37 -2.73
C PRO A 95 11.55 -3.37 -1.25
N ARG A 96 12.47 -3.06 -0.33
CA ARG A 96 12.16 -2.93 1.10
C ARG A 96 11.81 -1.52 1.55
N ASP A 97 11.96 -0.53 0.68
CA ASP A 97 11.51 0.81 0.99
C ASP A 97 10.02 0.91 0.72
N GLU A 98 9.23 0.87 1.79
CA GLU A 98 7.77 0.95 1.76
C GLU A 98 7.28 2.21 1.05
N SER A 99 8.02 3.32 1.14
CA SER A 99 7.60 4.61 0.60
C SER A 99 7.48 4.59 -0.92
N HIS A 100 8.35 3.84 -1.62
CA HIS A 100 8.30 3.71 -3.07
C HIS A 100 7.05 2.95 -3.53
N TRP A 101 6.66 1.90 -2.80
CA TRP A 101 5.43 1.15 -3.08
C TRP A 101 4.20 2.02 -2.82
N VAL A 102 4.13 2.67 -1.66
CA VAL A 102 3.05 3.59 -1.31
C VAL A 102 2.90 4.69 -2.35
N ALA A 103 4.02 5.30 -2.78
CA ALA A 103 4.00 6.37 -3.77
C ALA A 103 3.47 5.91 -5.13
N VAL A 104 3.95 4.77 -5.67
CA VAL A 104 3.47 4.32 -6.98
C VAL A 104 1.99 3.93 -6.96
N ILE A 105 1.52 3.27 -5.89
CA ILE A 105 0.11 2.90 -5.74
C ILE A 105 -0.74 4.18 -5.68
N TRP A 106 -0.30 5.20 -4.94
CA TRP A 106 -1.01 6.47 -4.86
C TRP A 106 -1.02 7.23 -6.20
N HIS A 107 0.12 7.31 -6.89
CA HIS A 107 0.22 8.00 -8.18
C HIS A 107 -0.63 7.32 -9.26
N ILE A 108 -0.53 6.00 -9.40
CA ILE A 108 -1.25 5.27 -10.44
C ILE A 108 -2.71 5.03 -10.04
N GLY A 109 -2.93 4.53 -8.83
CA GLY A 109 -4.24 4.09 -8.35
C GLY A 109 -5.18 5.22 -7.96
N ILE A 110 -4.68 6.40 -7.58
CA ILE A 110 -5.53 7.54 -7.18
C ILE A 110 -5.44 8.68 -8.19
N ASN A 111 -4.23 9.12 -8.53
CA ASN A 111 -4.04 10.33 -9.34
C ASN A 111 -4.26 10.07 -10.84
N ALA A 112 -3.68 9.01 -11.39
CA ALA A 112 -3.87 8.68 -12.81
C ALA A 112 -5.34 8.34 -13.11
N THR A 113 -5.99 7.56 -12.24
CA THR A 113 -7.44 7.29 -12.34
C THR A 113 -8.26 8.59 -12.23
N ALA A 114 -7.94 9.50 -11.30
CA ALA A 114 -8.63 10.79 -11.18
C ALA A 114 -8.44 11.67 -12.42
N ASN A 115 -7.26 11.62 -13.04
CA ASN A 115 -7.05 12.29 -14.30
C ASN A 115 -7.94 11.69 -15.40
N MET A 116 -8.11 10.37 -15.47
CA MET A 116 -9.01 9.76 -16.47
C MET A 116 -10.49 10.12 -16.25
N GLU A 117 -10.92 10.40 -15.02
CA GLU A 117 -12.28 10.89 -14.75
C GLU A 117 -12.55 12.27 -15.39
N THR A 118 -11.50 13.08 -15.57
CA THR A 118 -11.62 14.52 -15.90
C THR A 118 -10.95 14.94 -17.21
N ASP A 119 -10.13 14.10 -17.83
CA ASP A 119 -9.34 14.48 -19.01
C ASP A 119 -10.15 14.49 -20.32
N LEU A 120 -10.87 15.58 -20.57
CA LEU A 120 -11.72 15.73 -21.76
C LEU A 120 -10.97 15.74 -23.10
N ARG A 121 -9.63 15.72 -23.11
CA ARG A 121 -8.85 15.55 -24.36
C ARG A 121 -8.98 14.13 -24.93
N LEU A 122 -9.34 13.15 -24.08
CA LEU A 122 -9.55 11.76 -24.48
C LEU A 122 -11.06 11.47 -24.65
N PRO A 123 -11.46 10.63 -25.62
CA PRO A 123 -12.82 10.09 -25.69
C PRO A 123 -13.22 9.32 -24.43
N ALA A 124 -14.52 9.27 -24.12
CA ALA A 124 -15.02 8.65 -22.89
C ALA A 124 -14.61 7.17 -22.75
N PHE A 125 -14.66 6.40 -23.83
CA PHE A 125 -14.29 4.98 -23.81
C PHE A 125 -12.79 4.77 -23.51
N GLU A 126 -11.91 5.64 -24.02
CA GLU A 126 -10.47 5.56 -23.71
C GLU A 126 -10.21 5.91 -22.25
N ARG A 127 -10.92 6.90 -21.71
CA ARG A 127 -10.82 7.25 -20.28
C ARG A 127 -11.27 6.10 -19.40
N GLU A 128 -12.40 5.47 -19.71
CA GLU A 128 -12.89 4.32 -18.97
C GLU A 128 -11.91 3.14 -19.05
N ARG A 129 -11.37 2.85 -20.24
CA ARG A 129 -10.37 1.80 -20.43
C ARG A 129 -9.12 2.05 -19.59
N ARG A 130 -8.54 3.26 -19.68
CA ARG A 130 -7.32 3.64 -18.94
C ARG A 130 -7.55 3.74 -17.44
N PHE A 131 -8.72 4.20 -17.01
CA PHE A 131 -9.11 4.18 -15.61
C PHE A 131 -9.02 2.77 -15.03
N LYS A 132 -9.66 1.79 -15.70
CA LYS A 132 -9.64 0.39 -15.26
C LYS A 132 -8.22 -0.16 -15.29
N GLU A 133 -7.48 0.13 -16.35
CA GLU A 133 -6.07 -0.26 -16.48
C GLU A 133 -5.21 0.24 -15.31
N TYR A 134 -5.26 1.53 -14.98
CA TYR A 134 -4.49 2.07 -13.86
C TYR A 134 -4.95 1.55 -12.50
N ALA A 135 -6.26 1.40 -12.28
CA ALA A 135 -6.78 0.83 -11.04
C ALA A 135 -6.27 -0.61 -10.82
N PHE A 136 -6.30 -1.46 -11.86
CA PHE A 136 -5.79 -2.83 -11.77
C PHE A 136 -4.26 -2.89 -11.66
N GLN A 137 -3.54 -1.99 -12.34
CA GLN A 137 -2.09 -1.87 -12.17
C GLN A 137 -1.70 -1.49 -10.73
N ALA A 138 -2.46 -0.60 -10.09
CA ALA A 138 -2.22 -0.22 -8.70
C ALA A 138 -2.45 -1.40 -7.73
N ILE A 139 -3.44 -2.25 -8.00
CA ILE A 139 -3.68 -3.48 -7.23
C ILE A 139 -2.50 -4.45 -7.39
N ASP A 140 -2.05 -4.73 -8.61
CA ASP A 140 -0.88 -5.58 -8.88
C ASP A 140 0.40 -5.03 -8.21
N LEU A 141 0.62 -3.72 -8.26
CA LEU A 141 1.73 -3.07 -7.56
C LEU A 141 1.63 -3.23 -6.04
N ALA A 142 0.43 -3.12 -5.47
CA ALA A 142 0.20 -3.35 -4.05
C ALA A 142 0.48 -4.81 -3.67
N GLU A 143 0.00 -5.78 -4.44
CA GLU A 143 0.25 -7.22 -4.20
C GLU A 143 1.74 -7.56 -4.26
N ARG A 144 2.47 -7.01 -5.23
CA ARG A 144 3.94 -7.15 -5.31
C ARG A 144 4.63 -6.51 -4.11
N GLY A 145 4.20 -5.32 -3.70
CA GLY A 145 4.72 -4.65 -2.50
C GLY A 145 4.47 -5.48 -1.24
N LEU A 146 3.28 -6.04 -1.06
CA LEU A 146 2.94 -6.92 0.07
C LEU A 146 3.68 -8.26 0.04
N ALA A 147 4.07 -8.76 -1.14
CA ALA A 147 4.95 -9.92 -1.23
C ALA A 147 6.37 -9.63 -0.70
N GLN A 148 6.83 -8.37 -0.76
CA GLN A 148 8.11 -7.93 -0.18
C GLN A 148 7.99 -7.49 1.28
N LEU A 149 6.86 -6.86 1.64
CA LEU A 149 6.58 -6.23 2.93
C LEU A 149 5.22 -6.72 3.46
N PRO A 150 5.12 -7.98 3.92
CA PRO A 150 3.83 -8.60 4.26
C PRO A 150 3.13 -7.93 5.44
N ASP A 151 3.85 -7.25 6.33
CA ASP A 151 3.29 -6.57 7.50
C ASP A 151 3.00 -5.08 7.25
N SER A 152 3.14 -4.60 6.01
CA SER A 152 2.91 -3.20 5.67
C SER A 152 1.43 -2.81 5.83
N ALA A 153 1.14 -2.00 6.84
CA ALA A 153 -0.16 -1.32 6.95
C ALA A 153 -0.29 -0.20 5.91
N ALA A 154 0.78 0.50 5.56
CA ALA A 154 0.74 1.63 4.64
C ALA A 154 0.37 1.22 3.21
N ILE A 155 0.94 0.12 2.69
CA ILE A 155 0.59 -0.42 1.36
C ILE A 155 -0.87 -0.87 1.35
N ARG A 156 -1.34 -1.55 2.40
CA ARG A 156 -2.76 -1.94 2.52
C ARG A 156 -3.69 -0.75 2.60
N LEU A 157 -3.30 0.34 3.27
CA LEU A 157 -4.10 1.57 3.30
C LEU A 157 -4.26 2.17 1.89
N GLN A 158 -3.18 2.20 1.10
CA GLN A 158 -3.27 2.64 -0.30
C GLN A 158 -4.14 1.72 -1.14
N LEU A 159 -4.02 0.41 -0.97
CA LEU A 159 -4.87 -0.57 -1.64
C LEU A 159 -6.35 -0.40 -1.28
N ALA A 160 -6.66 -0.20 0.01
CA ALA A 160 -8.01 0.07 0.48
C ALA A 160 -8.56 1.39 -0.11
N GLU A 161 -7.72 2.41 -0.27
CA GLU A 161 -8.10 3.67 -0.92
C GLU A 161 -8.45 3.47 -2.40
N VAL A 162 -7.70 2.65 -3.14
CA VAL A 162 -8.05 2.31 -4.54
C VAL A 162 -9.41 1.63 -4.62
N TYR A 163 -9.68 0.63 -3.78
CA TYR A 163 -10.99 -0.04 -3.75
C TYR A 163 -12.12 0.90 -3.36
N ARG A 164 -11.92 1.71 -2.31
CA ARG A 164 -12.95 2.60 -1.76
C ARG A 164 -13.24 3.80 -2.65
N GLU A 165 -12.19 4.46 -3.12
CA GLU A 165 -12.32 5.74 -3.80
C GLU A 165 -12.55 5.58 -5.29
N LYS A 166 -11.92 4.59 -5.92
CA LYS A 166 -11.94 4.44 -7.38
C LYS A 166 -12.85 3.32 -7.83
N LEU A 167 -12.70 2.12 -7.28
CA LEU A 167 -13.54 1.00 -7.71
C LEU A 167 -14.91 0.98 -7.05
N LYS A 168 -15.09 1.70 -5.94
CA LYS A 168 -16.30 1.70 -5.10
C LYS A 168 -16.71 0.28 -4.70
N ASP A 169 -15.72 -0.58 -4.44
CA ASP A 169 -15.92 -1.96 -4.02
C ASP A 169 -15.89 -2.05 -2.49
N ASP A 170 -17.06 -2.00 -1.86
CA ASP A 170 -17.19 -2.04 -0.40
C ASP A 170 -16.71 -3.39 0.18
N CYS A 171 -16.92 -4.50 -0.52
CA CYS A 171 -16.51 -5.82 -0.06
C CYS A 171 -14.98 -5.97 -0.04
N ALA A 172 -14.31 -5.58 -1.13
CA ALA A 172 -12.86 -5.58 -1.20
C ALA A 172 -12.25 -4.57 -0.21
N THR A 173 -12.85 -3.39 -0.08
CA THR A 173 -12.44 -2.38 0.92
C THR A 173 -12.51 -2.94 2.34
N ALA A 174 -13.62 -3.61 2.70
CA ALA A 174 -13.77 -4.25 4.00
C ALA A 174 -12.67 -5.30 4.21
N ARG A 175 -12.47 -6.21 3.26
CA ARG A 175 -11.42 -7.25 3.36
C ARG A 175 -10.06 -6.63 3.67
N VAL A 176 -9.63 -5.63 2.91
CA VAL A 176 -8.31 -4.99 3.10
C VAL A 176 -8.22 -4.28 4.46
N TYR A 177 -9.26 -3.58 4.92
CA TYR A 177 -9.25 -3.02 6.27
C TYR A 177 -9.20 -4.08 7.36
N GLY A 178 -9.84 -5.23 7.17
CA GLY A 178 -9.74 -6.38 8.06
C GLY A 178 -8.32 -6.90 8.19
N GLU A 179 -7.59 -7.00 7.07
CA GLU A 179 -6.18 -7.40 7.02
C GLU A 179 -5.23 -6.41 7.72
N ILE A 180 -5.61 -5.14 7.85
CA ILE A 180 -4.81 -4.12 8.55
C ILE A 180 -4.92 -4.27 10.08
N ILE A 181 -6.02 -4.83 10.60
CA ILE A 181 -6.27 -4.90 12.04
C ILE A 181 -5.20 -5.76 12.71
N GLY A 182 -4.46 -5.15 13.64
CA GLY A 182 -3.42 -5.83 14.41
C GLY A 182 -2.02 -5.74 13.79
N LEU A 183 -1.87 -5.20 12.59
CA LEU A 183 -0.55 -4.92 12.01
C LEU A 183 0.19 -3.82 12.79
N PRO A 184 1.53 -3.80 12.73
CA PRO A 184 2.33 -2.65 13.14
C PRO A 184 1.84 -1.38 12.44
N GLU A 185 1.78 -0.27 13.17
CA GLU A 185 1.37 1.05 12.65
C GLU A 185 -0.08 1.13 12.10
N ALA A 186 -0.88 0.08 12.30
CA ALA A 186 -2.29 0.08 11.90
C ALA A 186 -3.03 1.25 12.56
N PRO A 187 -3.68 2.13 11.79
CA PRO A 187 -4.39 3.25 12.37
C PRO A 187 -5.63 2.76 13.13
N SER A 188 -5.89 3.35 14.29
CA SER A 188 -7.01 2.94 15.15
C SER A 188 -8.39 2.99 14.47
N TYR A 189 -8.55 3.79 13.41
CA TYR A 189 -9.80 3.86 12.65
C TYR A 189 -10.03 2.66 11.73
N ALA A 190 -9.02 1.84 11.42
CA ALA A 190 -9.13 0.70 10.51
C ALA A 190 -10.22 -0.29 10.98
N ARG A 191 -10.33 -0.52 12.29
CA ARG A 191 -11.41 -1.33 12.89
C ARG A 191 -12.80 -0.83 12.52
N ARG A 192 -13.05 0.47 12.65
CA ARG A 192 -14.34 1.05 12.28
C ARG A 192 -14.59 0.98 10.78
N PHE A 193 -13.57 1.23 9.97
CA PHE A 193 -13.71 1.19 8.52
C PHE A 193 -14.00 -0.24 8.04
N TYR A 194 -13.36 -1.25 8.63
CA TYR A 194 -13.71 -2.66 8.39
C TYR A 194 -15.22 -2.89 8.60
N GLY A 195 -15.77 -2.50 9.75
CA GLY A 195 -17.19 -2.65 10.02
C GLY A 195 -18.09 -1.82 9.11
N TYR A 196 -17.73 -0.57 8.79
CA TYR A 196 -18.54 0.30 7.91
C TYR A 196 -18.63 -0.24 6.48
N PHE A 197 -17.51 -0.73 5.94
CA PHE A 197 -17.48 -1.30 4.59
C PHE A 197 -18.11 -2.70 4.57
N MET A 198 -17.97 -3.47 5.65
CA MET A 198 -18.70 -4.73 5.80
C MET A 198 -20.21 -4.53 5.78
N ALA A 199 -20.72 -3.51 6.48
CA ALA A 199 -22.15 -3.19 6.52
C ALA A 199 -22.76 -2.92 5.14
N ARG A 200 -21.94 -2.48 4.19
CA ARG A 200 -22.33 -2.18 2.80
C ARG A 200 -22.06 -3.33 1.84
N CYS A 201 -21.28 -4.32 2.24
CA CYS A 201 -21.04 -5.53 1.47
C CYS A 201 -22.29 -6.43 1.50
N PRO A 202 -22.92 -6.73 0.36
CA PRO A 202 -24.15 -7.53 0.33
C PRO A 202 -23.94 -8.92 0.96
N GLY A 203 -24.86 -9.32 1.84
CA GLY A 203 -24.82 -10.62 2.51
C GLY A 203 -23.96 -10.68 3.78
N ARG A 204 -23.38 -9.55 4.21
CA ARG A 204 -22.58 -9.44 5.45
C ARG A 204 -23.22 -8.56 6.52
N GLU A 205 -24.51 -8.27 6.39
CA GLU A 205 -25.20 -7.32 7.26
C GLU A 205 -25.23 -7.75 8.72
N GLU A 206 -25.52 -9.03 8.99
CA GLU A 206 -25.56 -9.57 10.35
C GLU A 206 -24.17 -9.54 11.00
N GLU A 207 -23.15 -10.02 10.28
CA GLU A 207 -21.75 -9.99 10.72
C GLU A 207 -21.27 -8.55 10.99
N ALA A 208 -21.64 -7.60 10.13
CA ALA A 208 -21.31 -6.19 10.31
C ALA A 208 -21.99 -5.61 11.54
N TYR A 209 -23.25 -5.97 11.78
CA TYR A 209 -24.00 -5.49 12.94
C TYR A 209 -23.37 -5.98 14.23
N GLU A 210 -23.07 -7.27 14.33
CA GLU A 210 -22.37 -7.85 15.48
C GLU A 210 -21.03 -7.16 15.73
N TYR A 211 -20.21 -7.04 14.69
CA TYR A 211 -18.90 -6.41 14.79
C TYR A 211 -18.96 -4.93 15.23
N LEU A 212 -19.87 -4.15 14.66
CA LEU A 212 -20.04 -2.74 15.02
C LEU A 212 -20.64 -2.57 16.42
N MET A 213 -21.54 -3.47 16.84
CA MET A 213 -22.08 -3.50 18.20
C MET A 213 -20.99 -3.84 19.23
N ASP A 214 -20.07 -4.74 18.91
CA ASP A 214 -18.94 -5.04 19.79
C ASP A 214 -18.00 -3.84 19.93
N LEU A 215 -17.73 -3.11 18.84
CA LEU A 215 -17.03 -1.83 18.93
C LEU A 215 -17.79 -0.81 19.78
N TYR A 216 -19.11 -0.68 19.62
CA TYR A 216 -19.94 0.21 20.42
C TYR A 216 -19.81 -0.10 21.92
N ARG A 217 -19.85 -1.39 22.28
CA ARG A 217 -19.75 -1.88 23.67
C ARG A 217 -18.37 -1.67 24.32
N GLU A 218 -17.32 -1.36 23.56
CA GLU A 218 -16.02 -0.93 24.14
C GLU A 218 -16.14 0.38 24.94
N GLY A 219 -17.21 1.14 24.73
CA GLY A 219 -17.60 2.31 25.52
C GLY A 219 -17.51 3.62 24.75
N GLU A 220 -17.71 4.72 25.47
CA GLU A 220 -17.99 6.06 24.92
C GLU A 220 -17.03 6.51 23.81
N ARG A 221 -15.75 6.12 23.85
CA ARG A 221 -14.77 6.46 22.82
C ARG A 221 -15.18 5.98 21.42
N GLN A 222 -15.96 4.91 21.31
CA GLN A 222 -16.44 4.35 20.05
C GLN A 222 -17.83 4.83 19.63
N HIS A 223 -18.55 5.57 20.49
CA HIS A 223 -19.88 6.15 20.20
C HIS A 223 -19.82 7.31 19.19
N LEU A 224 -19.02 7.17 18.14
CA LEU A 224 -18.83 8.18 17.11
C LEU A 224 -20.11 8.26 16.24
N PRO A 225 -20.48 9.46 15.75
CA PRO A 225 -21.71 9.63 14.97
C PRO A 225 -21.83 8.68 13.77
N THR A 226 -20.73 8.44 13.04
CA THR A 226 -20.73 7.50 11.91
C THR A 226 -20.98 6.07 12.36
N LEU A 227 -20.40 5.63 13.49
CA LEU A 227 -20.60 4.27 14.00
C LEU A 227 -22.05 4.04 14.41
N ILE A 228 -22.61 4.98 15.16
CA ILE A 228 -24.02 4.93 15.58
C ILE A 228 -24.93 4.91 14.35
N LYS A 229 -24.67 5.78 13.37
CA LYS A 229 -25.42 5.81 12.11
C LYS A 229 -25.40 4.46 11.39
N GLU A 230 -24.24 3.85 11.21
CA GLU A 230 -24.14 2.56 10.52
C GLU A 230 -24.82 1.43 11.29
N ILE A 231 -24.71 1.40 12.63
CA ILE A 231 -25.45 0.44 13.46
C ILE A 231 -26.95 0.61 13.28
N LYS A 232 -27.47 1.84 13.37
CA LYS A 232 -28.90 2.11 13.20
C LYS A 232 -29.42 1.73 11.81
N ASN A 233 -28.65 2.00 10.76
CA ASN A 233 -28.99 1.56 9.40
C ASN A 233 -29.14 0.03 9.33
N LEU A 234 -28.25 -0.71 10.00
CA LEU A 234 -28.32 -2.17 10.07
C LEU A 234 -29.50 -2.63 10.94
N GLU A 235 -29.79 -1.97 12.07
CA GLU A 235 -30.95 -2.30 12.91
C GLU A 235 -32.27 -2.16 12.16
N GLU A 236 -32.40 -1.15 11.30
CA GLU A 236 -33.54 -0.99 10.41
C GLU A 236 -33.59 -2.09 9.36
N LYS A 237 -32.45 -2.35 8.68
CA LYS A 237 -32.34 -3.35 7.61
C LYS A 237 -32.61 -4.78 8.10
N LEU A 238 -32.15 -5.11 9.30
CA LEU A 238 -32.30 -6.42 9.96
C LEU A 238 -33.59 -6.52 10.79
N ALA A 239 -34.43 -5.48 10.79
CA ALA A 239 -35.67 -5.42 11.56
C ALA A 239 -35.49 -5.71 13.06
N ILE A 240 -34.39 -5.22 13.65
CA ILE A 240 -34.10 -5.39 15.08
C ILE A 240 -35.21 -4.71 15.91
N PRO A 241 -35.77 -5.37 16.95
CA PRO A 241 -36.82 -4.77 17.78
C PRO A 241 -36.35 -3.51 18.49
N SER A 242 -37.20 -2.47 18.58
CA SER A 242 -36.85 -1.18 19.21
C SER A 242 -36.21 -1.29 20.60
N PRO A 243 -36.61 -2.19 21.52
CA PRO A 243 -35.97 -2.33 22.82
C PRO A 243 -34.51 -2.82 22.78
N GLN A 244 -34.07 -3.39 21.67
CA GLN A 244 -32.71 -3.90 21.47
C GLN A 244 -31.81 -2.91 20.73
N ARG A 245 -32.37 -1.79 20.24
CA ARG A 245 -31.66 -0.80 19.45
C ARG A 245 -30.83 0.14 20.31
N ILE A 246 -29.71 0.61 19.76
CA ILE A 246 -28.89 1.63 20.42
C ILE A 246 -29.59 3.00 20.42
N PRO A 247 -29.29 3.87 21.40
CA PRO A 247 -29.80 5.24 21.40
C PRO A 247 -29.20 6.07 20.26
N ASP A 248 -29.84 7.21 19.99
CA ASP A 248 -29.29 8.24 19.10
C ASP A 248 -27.94 8.77 19.59
N ALA A 249 -27.16 9.30 18.64
CA ALA A 249 -25.92 9.99 18.97
C ALA A 249 -26.24 11.24 19.81
N ASP A 250 -25.53 11.42 20.92
CA ASP A 250 -25.65 12.61 21.77
C ASP A 250 -25.32 13.88 20.95
N PRO A 251 -26.30 14.78 20.71
CA PRO A 251 -26.09 15.99 19.94
C PRO A 251 -25.16 17.00 20.65
N ASP A 252 -25.05 16.92 21.97
CA ASP A 252 -24.27 17.84 22.81
C ASP A 252 -22.86 17.31 23.11
N ARG A 253 -22.48 16.17 22.51
CA ARG A 253 -21.15 15.60 22.67
C ARG A 253 -20.09 16.65 22.31
N PRO A 254 -19.14 16.98 23.21
CA PRO A 254 -18.11 17.96 22.92
C PRO A 254 -17.34 17.54 21.67
N GLN A 255 -17.53 18.26 20.57
CA GLN A 255 -16.69 18.08 19.40
C GLN A 255 -15.27 18.43 19.84
N LYS A 256 -14.29 17.54 19.61
CA LYS A 256 -12.90 17.92 19.77
C LYS A 256 -12.70 19.14 18.89
N MET A 257 -12.46 20.31 19.50
CA MET A 257 -12.06 21.49 18.75
C MET A 257 -10.92 21.05 17.82
N PRO A 258 -10.94 21.43 16.53
CA PRO A 258 -9.78 21.23 15.68
C PRO A 258 -8.59 21.72 16.50
N LYS A 259 -7.58 20.88 16.70
CA LYS A 259 -6.33 21.39 17.26
C LYS A 259 -5.96 22.52 16.32
N THR A 260 -6.00 23.77 16.80
CA THR A 260 -5.45 24.89 16.06
C THR A 260 -4.06 24.41 15.66
N PRO A 261 -3.74 24.31 14.36
CA PRO A 261 -2.37 24.02 13.98
C PRO A 261 -1.53 25.03 14.77
N ALA A 262 -0.58 24.53 15.54
CA ALA A 262 0.38 25.42 16.15
C ALA A 262 1.14 26.00 14.97
N ASN A 263 0.66 27.12 14.43
CA ASN A 263 1.40 27.90 13.45
C ASN A 263 2.74 28.34 14.07
N VAL A 264 2.90 28.19 15.39
CA VAL A 264 4.12 28.44 16.14
C VAL A 264 4.99 27.19 16.22
N LEU A 265 6.07 27.17 15.45
CA LEU A 265 7.16 26.20 15.60
C LEU A 265 8.00 26.50 16.86
N PRO A 266 8.80 25.54 17.36
CA PRO A 266 9.79 25.79 18.41
C PRO A 266 10.66 26.99 18.05
N GLY A 267 10.75 27.98 18.93
CA GLY A 267 11.43 29.26 18.66
C GLY A 267 10.52 30.42 18.25
N GLY A 268 9.18 30.24 18.26
CA GLY A 268 8.25 31.37 18.10
C GLY A 268 7.93 31.76 16.65
N ILE A 269 8.30 30.92 15.68
CA ILE A 269 8.07 31.21 14.25
C ILE A 269 6.63 30.90 13.90
N VAL A 270 5.87 31.91 13.45
CA VAL A 270 4.50 31.78 12.97
C VAL A 270 4.50 31.49 11.47
N VAL A 271 4.00 30.33 11.04
CA VAL A 271 3.76 30.00 9.63
C VAL A 271 2.37 30.53 9.24
N PRO A 272 2.25 31.30 8.14
CA PRO A 272 0.95 31.80 7.66
C PRO A 272 0.02 30.67 7.23
#